data_AF-F9X3Q0-F1
#
_entry.id   AF-F9X3Q0-F1
#
_cell.length_a   1.000
_cell.length_b   1.000
_cell.length_c   1.000
_cell.angle_alpha   90.00
_cell.angle_beta   90.00
_cell.angle_gamma   90.00
#
_symmetry.space_group_name_H-M   'P 1'
#
loop_
_entity.id
_entity.type
_entity.pdbx_description
1 polymer ?
#
loop_
_entity_poly.entity_id
_entity_poly.type
_entity_poly.pdbx_seq_one_letter_code
_entity_poly.pdbx_strand_id
1 'polypeptide(L)'
;VKGLLLEYVPGPTLTEMPDVIPKESWQGIVDQAVGVVRAYSHLGILNKDVRCSNFVINESVPDGDERRVMMVDFGLCEFRPEGMKDEEWGRKKCTKDEEGAV
;
A
#
# COMPACT_ATOMS: atom_id res chain seq x y z
N VAL A 1 6.03 -28.05 -1.89
CA VAL A 1 5.10 -26.90 -1.72
C VAL A 1 5.82 -25.65 -2.17
N LYS A 2 5.18 -24.76 -2.94
CA LYS A 2 5.76 -23.46 -3.31
C LYS A 2 5.32 -22.42 -2.28
N GLY A 3 6.21 -21.53 -1.87
CA GLY A 3 5.93 -20.48 -0.90
C GLY A 3 6.79 -19.24 -1.18
N LEU A 4 6.37 -18.11 -0.64
CA LEU A 4 7.12 -16.86 -0.66
C LEU A 4 7.69 -16.63 0.74
N LEU A 5 8.99 -16.32 0.82
CA LEU A 5 9.62 -15.83 2.04
C LEU A 5 9.67 -14.31 1.95
N LEU A 6 9.05 -13.65 2.93
CA LEU A 6 9.01 -12.20 3.03
C LEU A 6 9.70 -11.75 4.32
N GLU A 7 10.22 -10.53 4.32
CA GLU A 7 10.67 -9.87 5.55
C GLU A 7 9.51 -9.82 6.55
N TYR A 8 9.81 -10.13 7.82
CA TYR A 8 8.84 -9.96 8.88
C TYR A 8 8.80 -8.48 9.29
N VAL A 9 7.65 -7.85 9.11
CA VAL A 9 7.41 -6.45 9.49
C VAL A 9 6.53 -6.44 10.74
N PRO A 10 7.05 -6.06 11.92
CA PRO A 10 6.27 -6.01 13.14
C PRO A 10 5.47 -4.70 13.25
N GLY A 11 4.23 -4.80 13.74
CA GLY A 11 3.41 -3.65 14.09
C GLY A 11 1.95 -3.80 13.65
N PRO A 12 1.09 -2.83 14.00
CA PRO A 12 -0.32 -2.85 13.67
C PRO A 12 -0.56 -2.56 12.19
N THR A 13 -1.73 -2.96 11.69
CA THR A 13 -2.21 -2.59 10.36
C THR A 13 -2.87 -1.22 10.34
N LEU A 14 -3.11 -0.64 9.15
CA LEU A 14 -3.90 0.60 9.05
C LEU A 14 -5.34 0.43 9.56
N THR A 15 -5.89 -0.79 9.54
CA THR A 15 -7.19 -1.10 10.13
C THR A 15 -7.19 -0.95 11.65
N GLU A 16 -6.10 -1.34 12.31
CA GLU A 16 -5.95 -1.28 13.77
C GLU A 16 -5.42 0.08 14.26
N MET A 17 -4.85 0.88 13.35
CA MET A 17 -4.28 2.20 13.63
C MET A 17 -5.17 3.10 14.50
N PRO A 18 -6.50 3.22 14.28
CA PRO A 18 -7.33 4.14 15.05
C PRO A 18 -7.38 3.85 16.55
N ASP A 19 -7.14 2.59 16.94
CA ASP A 19 -7.26 2.13 18.32
C ASP A 19 -5.93 2.18 19.08
N VAL A 20 -4.79 2.11 18.37
CA VAL A 20 -3.47 1.90 18.99
C VAL A 20 -2.44 2.99 18.68
N ILE A 21 -2.66 3.81 17.65
CA ILE A 21 -1.71 4.87 17.25
C ILE A 21 -2.26 6.26 17.61
N PRO A 22 -1.46 7.15 18.22
CA PRO A 22 -1.85 8.54 18.49
C PRO A 22 -2.21 9.31 17.22
N LYS A 23 -3.28 10.12 17.30
CA LYS A 23 -3.84 10.86 16.15
C LYS A 23 -2.84 11.80 15.49
N GLU A 24 -1.90 12.33 16.26
CA GLU A 24 -0.85 13.24 15.80
C GLU A 24 0.07 12.56 14.77
N SER A 25 0.17 11.23 14.80
CA SER A 25 0.99 10.45 13.86
C SER A 25 0.22 9.99 12.62
N TRP A 26 -1.10 10.16 12.56
CA TRP A 26 -1.92 9.57 11.49
C TRP A 26 -1.63 10.15 10.11
N GLN A 27 -1.44 11.47 10.02
CA GLN A 27 -1.24 12.13 8.73
C GLN A 27 0.00 11.58 8.00
N GLY A 28 1.14 11.50 8.69
CA GLY A 28 2.38 10.96 8.10
C GLY A 28 2.24 9.48 7.69
N ILE A 29 1.50 8.68 8.45
CA ILE A 29 1.23 7.27 8.14
C ILE A 29 0.35 7.15 6.89
N VAL A 30 -0.75 7.91 6.81
CA VAL A 30 -1.65 7.89 5.66
C VAL A 30 -0.94 8.41 4.41
N ASP A 31 -0.15 9.48 4.52
CA ASP A 31 0.64 10.01 3.41
C ASP A 31 1.65 8.98 2.87
N GLN A 32 2.30 8.22 3.75
CA GLN A 32 3.16 7.11 3.35
C GLN A 32 2.37 6.00 2.64
N ALA A 33 1.19 5.61 3.15
CA ALA A 33 0.36 4.59 2.52
C ALA A 33 -0.08 4.99 1.11
N VAL A 34 -0.56 6.22 0.93
CA VAL A 34 -0.88 6.80 -0.38
C VAL A 34 0.37 6.86 -1.27
N GLY A 35 1.53 7.19 -0.69
CA GLY A 35 2.82 7.17 -1.37
C GLY A 35 3.15 5.79 -1.95
N VAL A 36 2.92 4.72 -1.19
CA VAL A 36 3.11 3.33 -1.66
C VAL A 36 2.18 3.01 -2.83
N VAL A 37 0.90 3.37 -2.74
CA VAL A 37 -0.09 3.17 -3.82
C VAL A 37 0.36 3.86 -5.12
N ARG A 38 0.75 5.14 -5.00
CA ARG A 38 1.24 5.93 -6.14
C ARG A 38 2.51 5.36 -6.72
N ALA A 39 3.43 4.86 -5.90
CA ALA A 39 4.70 4.31 -6.34
C ALA A 39 4.49 3.13 -7.31
N TYR A 40 3.69 2.13 -6.94
CA TYR A 40 3.45 1.00 -7.86
C TYR A 40 2.51 1.39 -9.01
N SER A 41 1.59 2.33 -8.82
CA SER A 41 0.71 2.81 -9.90
C SER A 41 1.51 3.50 -11.03
N HIS A 42 2.56 4.25 -10.68
CA HIS A 42 3.49 4.85 -11.66
C HIS A 42 4.34 3.82 -12.40
N LEU A 43 4.57 2.65 -11.80
CA LEU A 43 5.25 1.52 -12.45
C LEU A 43 4.32 0.73 -13.37
N GLY A 44 3.09 1.19 -13.59
CA GLY A 44 2.11 0.49 -14.42
C GLY A 44 1.57 -0.77 -13.76
N ILE A 45 1.54 -0.81 -12.43
CA ILE A 45 0.94 -1.90 -11.66
C ILE A 45 -0.42 -1.44 -11.15
N LEU A 46 -1.44 -2.28 -11.32
CA LEU A 46 -2.76 -2.12 -10.75
C LEU A 46 -2.94 -3.18 -9.66
N ASN A 47 -2.96 -2.79 -8.39
CA ASN A 47 -3.30 -3.70 -7.31
C ASN A 47 -4.82 -3.70 -7.12
N LYS A 48 -5.46 -4.86 -7.30
CA LYS A 48 -6.91 -5.00 -7.13
C LYS A 48 -7.35 -5.22 -5.68
N ASP A 49 -6.40 -5.32 -4.75
CA ASP A 49 -6.65 -5.63 -3.34
C ASP A 49 -6.02 -4.59 -2.42
N VAL A 50 -6.24 -3.30 -2.71
CA VAL A 50 -5.88 -2.22 -1.81
C VAL A 50 -6.87 -2.20 -0.64
N ARG A 51 -6.39 -2.54 0.55
CA ARG A 51 -7.16 -2.55 1.80
C ARG A 51 -6.27 -2.14 2.96
N CYS A 52 -6.81 -1.41 3.94
CA CYS A 52 -6.06 -1.00 5.13
C CYS A 52 -5.40 -2.17 5.89
N SER A 53 -6.01 -3.36 5.87
CA SER A 53 -5.45 -4.57 6.50
C SER A 53 -4.19 -5.11 5.82
N ASN A 54 -3.95 -4.71 4.57
CA ASN A 54 -2.76 -5.09 3.79
C ASN A 54 -1.61 -4.10 3.98
N PHE A 55 -1.77 -3.06 4.80
CA PHE A 55 -0.70 -2.12 5.15
C PHE A 55 -0.30 -2.32 6.61
N VAL A 56 1.00 -2.46 6.85
CA VAL A 56 1.61 -2.65 8.17
C VAL A 56 2.43 -1.42 8.53
N ILE A 57 2.22 -0.90 9.74
CA ILE A 57 2.97 0.21 10.30
C ILE A 57 4.16 -0.37 11.07
N ASN A 58 5.37 -0.24 10.53
CA ASN A 58 6.58 -0.75 11.17
C ASN A 58 6.99 0.17 12.34
N GLU A 59 6.88 -0.35 13.56
CA GLU A 59 7.25 0.37 14.79
C GLU A 59 8.69 0.10 15.24
N SER A 60 9.41 -0.83 14.61
CA SER A 60 10.74 -1.29 15.04
C SER A 60 11.89 -0.59 14.32
N VAL A 61 11.70 0.65 13.86
CA VAL A 61 12.73 1.38 13.09
C VAL A 61 13.83 1.90 14.03
N PRO A 62 15.11 1.51 13.86
CA PRO A 62 16.18 1.81 14.84
C PRO A 62 16.55 3.29 14.99
N ASP A 63 16.28 4.12 13.97
CA ASP A 63 16.91 5.44 13.83
C ASP A 63 16.02 6.64 14.21
N GLY A 64 14.91 6.41 14.92
CA GLY A 64 14.09 7.50 15.46
C GLY A 64 13.28 8.30 14.43
N ASP A 65 13.46 8.03 13.13
CA ASP A 65 12.61 8.55 12.07
C ASP A 65 11.35 7.69 11.90
N GLU A 66 10.24 8.42 11.85
CA GLU A 66 8.85 8.08 11.58
C GLU A 66 8.58 6.65 11.08
N ARG A 67 7.75 5.94 11.87
CA ARG A 67 7.05 4.70 11.53
C ARG A 67 6.94 4.47 10.02
N ARG A 68 7.57 3.41 9.50
CA ARG A 68 7.56 3.09 8.07
C ARG A 68 6.31 2.29 7.72
N VAL A 69 5.53 2.76 6.76
CA VAL A 69 4.37 2.00 6.25
C VAL A 69 4.81 1.08 5.12
N MET A 70 4.44 -0.20 5.21
CA MET A 70 4.68 -1.20 4.16
C MET A 70 3.37 -1.82 3.72
N MET A 71 3.18 -2.00 2.41
CA MET A 71 2.08 -2.79 1.88
C MET A 71 2.55 -4.24 1.67
N VAL A 72 1.69 -5.18 2.02
CA VAL A 72 1.81 -6.60 1.72
C VAL A 72 0.66 -7.03 0.80
N ASP A 73 0.71 -8.28 0.35
CA ASP A 73 -0.29 -8.89 -0.53
C ASP A 73 -0.47 -8.19 -1.90
N PHE A 74 0.40 -8.61 -2.83
CA PHE A 74 0.35 -8.23 -4.25
C PHE A 74 -0.20 -9.38 -5.12
N GLY A 75 -0.92 -10.34 -4.52
CA GLY A 75 -1.36 -11.56 -5.21
C GLY A 75 -2.37 -11.30 -6.34
N LEU A 76 -3.06 -10.16 -6.30
CA LEU A 76 -4.09 -9.77 -7.27
C LEU A 76 -3.68 -8.59 -8.16
N CYS A 77 -2.37 -8.37 -8.34
CA CYS A 77 -1.85 -7.34 -9.21
C CYS A 77 -2.00 -7.67 -10.70
N GLU A 78 -2.29 -6.63 -11.49
CA GLU A 78 -2.18 -6.64 -12.95
C GLU A 78 -1.09 -5.67 -13.40
N PHE A 79 -0.34 -6.08 -14.42
CA PHE A 79 0.64 -5.20 -15.08
C PHE A 79 0.00 -4.57 -16.31
N ARG A 80 0.31 -3.29 -16.55
CA ARG A 80 -0.09 -2.57 -17.75
C ARG A 80 0.49 -3.29 -18.98
N PRO A 81 -0.34 -3.75 -19.92
CA PRO A 81 0.15 -4.33 -21.16
C PRO A 81 0.93 -3.31 -21.99
N GLU A 82 1.94 -3.78 -22.70
CA GLU A 82 2.68 -2.96 -23.65
C GLU A 82 1.74 -2.38 -24.72
N GLY A 83 1.92 -1.09 -25.04
CA GLY A 83 1.10 -0.39 -26.04
C GLY A 83 -0.30 0.03 -25.61
N MET A 84 -0.75 -0.34 -24.39
CA MET A 84 -2.01 0.19 -23.84
C MET A 84 -1.90 1.70 -23.66
N LYS A 85 -2.93 2.46 -24.05
CA LYS A 85 -2.94 3.93 -23.93
C LYS A 85 -3.17 4.39 -22.49
N ASP A 86 -2.69 5.58 -22.15
CA ASP A 86 -2.84 6.16 -20.81
C ASP A 86 -4.31 6.34 -20.41
N GLU A 87 -5.16 6.75 -21.34
CA GLU A 87 -6.60 6.91 -21.08
C GLU A 87 -7.29 5.58 -20.74
N GLU A 88 -6.93 4.51 -21.47
CA GLU A 88 -7.48 3.18 -21.23
C GLU A 88 -7.01 2.62 -19.88
N TRP A 89 -5.71 2.80 -19.58
CA TRP A 89 -5.13 2.43 -18.30
C TRP A 89 -5.73 3.23 -17.14
N GLY A 90 -5.89 4.55 -17.31
CA GLY A 90 -6.53 5.43 -16.36
C GLY A 90 -7.96 5.01 -16.04
N ARG A 91 -8.76 4.67 -17.06
CA ARG A 91 -10.13 4.16 -16.87
C ARG A 91 -10.16 2.84 -16.10
N LYS A 92 -9.20 1.94 -16.36
CA LYS A 92 -9.06 0.70 -15.57
C LYS A 92 -8.75 0.98 -14.09
N LYS A 93 -7.86 1.92 -13.81
CA LYS A 93 -7.56 2.33 -12.42
C LYS A 93 -8.76 2.98 -11.73
N CYS A 94 -9.44 3.91 -12.40
CA CYS A 94 -10.61 4.60 -11.86
C CYS A 94 -11.77 3.65 -11.50
N THR A 95 -11.97 2.57 -12.26
CA THR A 95 -13.02 1.58 -11.94
C THR A 95 -12.68 0.69 -10.74
N LYS A 96 -11.46 0.77 -10.22
CA LYS A 96 -10.97 -0.02 -9.09
C LYS A 96 -10.59 0.81 -7.85
N ASP A 97 -10.63 2.14 -7.97
CA ASP A 97 -10.44 3.11 -6.88
C ASP A 97 -9.27 2.79 -5.95
N GLU A 98 -8.07 2.63 -6.52
CA GLU A 98 -6.85 2.31 -5.75
C GLU A 98 -6.52 3.35 -4.68
N GLU A 99 -6.92 4.62 -4.88
CA GLU A 99 -6.62 5.72 -3.95
C GLU A 99 -7.77 6.00 -2.96
N GLY A 100 -9.04 5.72 -3.29
CA GLY A 100 -10.18 5.90 -2.37
C GLY A 100 -10.34 4.80 -1.31
N ALA A 101 -9.48 3.77 -1.36
CA ALA A 101 -9.46 2.66 -0.41
C ALA A 101 -8.53 2.87 0.80
N VAL A 102 -7.75 3.95 0.82
CA VAL A 102 -6.78 4.31 1.88
C VAL A 102 -7.23 5.53 2.64
#